data_AF-A0A7W9CKZ8-F1
#
_entry.id   AF-A0A7W9CKZ8-F1
#
_cell.length_a   1.000
_cell.length_b   1.000
_cell.length_c   1.000
_cell.angle_alpha   90.00
_cell.angle_beta   90.00
_cell.angle_gamma   90.00
#
_symmetry.space_group_name_H-M   'P 1'
#
loop_
_entity.id
_entity.type
_entity.pdbx_description
1 polymer ?
#
loop_
_entity_poly.entity_id
_entity_poly.type
_entity_poly.pdbx_seq_one_letter_code
_entity_poly.pdbx_strand_id
1 'polypeptide(L)'
;MELMPRHRNLPTFFAFSAMLFASACSREAEGQSPLSSGPGPRESLEWMVLHEINGANFDRSYPFEQSAPIREVPEGVIIEVNVSDDGVADWLVDYSKSGLNYCGTGGCLKSLFVSDADTGYILAFDDQTLDFAIGDRNDERVIDVSVHRVMCSPFNDDCTYAFAWDPALKRLVERPNRRGETLVRAPIGVLDPSQRAGSQFPEAAPEALQRLWRDTAKACPAPTDDEGLSVAYATIHSVPDLDGDRVRDWFFQAPAECPGNDTSYGEQQPYRIYVSRAGQDPELAFTSRAGEQPLYDVASRPAILISNPDCGSDSSCPNIRLKWDTRTQRFDTTE
;
A
#
# COMPACT_ATOMS: atom_id res chain seq x y z
N MET A 1 67.98 0.01 -11.37
CA MET A 1 68.91 1.00 -11.96
C MET A 1 68.12 1.67 -13.07
N GLU A 2 67.60 2.87 -12.81
CA GLU A 2 68.20 4.16 -13.24
C GLU A 2 67.80 4.49 -14.68
N LEU A 3 67.33 5.70 -15.05
CA LEU A 3 67.07 6.94 -14.31
C LEU A 3 65.96 7.72 -15.05
N MET A 4 65.08 8.42 -14.34
CA MET A 4 64.31 9.55 -14.92
C MET A 4 65.15 10.83 -14.85
N PRO A 5 64.85 11.82 -15.70
CA PRO A 5 64.63 13.16 -15.15
C PRO A 5 63.35 13.87 -15.65
N ARG A 6 62.84 14.75 -14.79
CA ARG A 6 61.73 15.69 -15.07
C ARG A 6 62.26 17.01 -15.63
N HIS A 7 61.41 17.75 -16.37
CA HIS A 7 61.02 19.18 -16.16
C HIS A 7 60.58 19.85 -17.49
N ARG A 8 59.31 20.25 -17.61
CA ARG A 8 58.73 21.62 -17.38
C ARG A 8 59.17 22.69 -18.40
N ASN A 9 58.22 23.19 -19.23
CA ASN A 9 57.57 24.51 -19.03
C ASN A 9 56.61 24.91 -20.18
N LEU A 10 55.51 25.58 -19.81
CA LEU A 10 54.66 26.45 -20.65
C LEU A 10 55.34 27.83 -20.80
N PRO A 11 55.10 28.62 -21.87
CA PRO A 11 53.88 29.43 -22.05
C PRO A 11 53.36 29.35 -23.53
N THR A 12 52.45 30.18 -24.11
CA THR A 12 51.90 31.51 -23.76
C THR A 12 50.50 31.74 -24.37
N PHE A 13 49.68 32.57 -23.69
CA PHE A 13 48.53 33.39 -24.13
C PHE A 13 48.10 33.38 -25.62
N PHE A 14 46.78 33.31 -25.85
CA PHE A 14 46.04 34.46 -26.42
C PHE A 14 44.61 34.51 -25.84
N ALA A 15 44.17 35.70 -25.45
CA ALA A 15 42.82 35.96 -24.96
C ALA A 15 41.98 36.61 -26.07
N PHE A 16 40.68 36.30 -26.10
CA PHE A 16 39.68 37.15 -26.74
C PHE A 16 38.45 37.25 -25.84
N SER A 17 38.22 38.46 -25.30
CA SER A 17 36.91 38.84 -24.76
C SER A 17 36.07 39.41 -25.90
N ALA A 18 34.82 38.96 -26.04
CA ALA A 18 33.79 39.74 -26.70
C ALA A 18 32.37 39.34 -26.23
N MET A 19 31.78 40.25 -25.47
CA MET A 19 30.35 40.63 -25.52
C MET A 19 29.28 39.58 -25.24
N LEU A 20 28.64 39.77 -24.09
CA LEU A 20 27.24 39.43 -23.85
C LEU A 20 26.35 39.96 -24.99
N PHE A 21 25.57 39.07 -25.59
CA PHE A 21 24.26 39.41 -26.13
C PHE A 21 23.22 38.52 -25.47
N ALA A 22 22.28 39.14 -24.77
CA ALA A 22 21.09 38.47 -24.26
C ALA A 22 20.13 38.25 -25.43
N SER A 23 20.21 37.08 -26.07
CA SER A 23 19.13 36.59 -26.92
C SER A 23 18.18 35.75 -26.08
N ALA A 24 17.00 36.30 -25.82
CA ALA A 24 15.88 35.53 -25.33
C ALA A 24 15.47 34.53 -26.43
N CYS A 25 15.92 33.28 -26.30
CA CYS A 25 15.32 32.18 -27.04
C CYS A 25 13.95 31.88 -26.44
N SER A 26 12.95 32.64 -26.88
CA SER A 26 11.56 32.19 -26.82
C SER A 26 11.47 30.87 -27.59
N ARG A 27 11.49 29.75 -26.87
CA ARG A 27 10.89 28.53 -27.39
C ARG A 27 9.40 28.74 -27.34
N GLU A 28 8.84 29.13 -28.48
CA GLU A 28 7.43 28.89 -28.74
C GLU A 28 7.19 27.39 -28.55
N ALA A 29 6.39 27.06 -27.53
CA ALA A 29 5.90 25.71 -27.36
C ALA A 29 4.89 25.46 -28.49
N GLU A 30 5.37 24.90 -29.61
CA GLU A 30 4.48 24.42 -30.66
C GLU A 30 3.49 23.43 -30.05
N GLY A 31 2.20 23.72 -30.26
CA GLY A 31 1.14 23.15 -29.45
C GLY A 31 1.01 21.65 -29.60
N GLN A 32 1.12 20.92 -28.49
CA GLN A 32 0.37 19.68 -28.35
C GLN A 32 -1.11 20.04 -28.24
N SER A 33 -1.85 19.79 -29.33
CA SER A 33 -3.32 19.81 -29.27
C SER A 33 -3.82 18.83 -28.21
N PRO A 34 -4.88 19.16 -27.47
CA PRO A 34 -5.24 18.44 -26.25
C PRO A 34 -5.81 17.05 -26.57
N LEU A 35 -5.10 16.00 -26.15
CA LEU A 35 -5.68 14.66 -25.96
C LEU A 35 -6.41 14.59 -24.61
N SER A 36 -7.47 15.39 -24.48
CA SER A 36 -8.59 15.05 -23.60
C SER A 36 -9.86 15.74 -24.08
N SER A 37 -10.77 14.95 -24.63
CA SER A 37 -12.20 15.30 -24.75
C SER A 37 -13.04 14.58 -23.69
N GLY A 38 -12.39 14.07 -22.64
CA GLY A 38 -13.05 13.47 -21.49
C GLY A 38 -13.33 14.50 -20.41
N PRO A 39 -14.21 14.17 -19.44
CA PRO A 39 -14.39 14.98 -18.24
C PRO A 39 -13.08 15.16 -17.47
N GLY A 40 -12.95 16.27 -16.77
CA GLY A 40 -11.81 16.53 -15.88
C GLY A 40 -11.72 15.51 -14.73
N PRO A 41 -10.59 15.46 -13.99
CA PRO A 41 -10.42 14.53 -12.87
C PRO A 41 -11.53 14.68 -11.82
N ARG A 42 -11.84 15.93 -11.44
CA ARG A 42 -12.93 16.26 -10.53
C ARG A 42 -14.30 15.81 -11.05
N GLU A 43 -14.62 16.09 -12.31
CA GLU A 43 -15.91 15.70 -12.94
C GLU A 43 -16.05 14.17 -13.00
N SER A 44 -14.94 13.45 -13.23
CA SER A 44 -14.89 11.98 -13.20
C SER A 44 -15.14 11.43 -11.79
N LEU A 45 -14.56 12.04 -10.76
CA LEU A 45 -14.82 11.71 -9.37
C LEU A 45 -16.25 12.07 -8.95
N GLU A 46 -16.80 13.19 -9.44
CA GLU A 46 -18.20 13.56 -9.17
C GLU A 46 -19.18 12.51 -9.73
N TRP A 47 -18.92 11.98 -10.94
CA TRP A 47 -19.67 10.84 -11.47
C TRP A 47 -19.52 9.58 -10.62
N MET A 48 -18.28 9.22 -10.23
CA MET A 48 -17.99 8.03 -9.43
C MET A 48 -18.70 8.08 -8.06
N VAL A 49 -18.54 9.18 -7.33
CA VAL A 49 -19.14 9.39 -6.02
C VAL A 49 -20.67 9.35 -6.11
N LEU A 50 -21.28 10.00 -7.10
CA LEU A 50 -22.72 9.95 -7.31
C LEU A 50 -23.22 8.55 -7.68
N HIS A 51 -22.45 7.79 -8.46
CA HIS A 51 -22.79 6.41 -8.80
C HIS A 51 -22.79 5.52 -7.56
N GLU A 52 -21.71 5.56 -6.77
CA GLU A 52 -21.61 4.81 -5.52
C GLU A 52 -22.73 5.20 -4.55
N ILE A 53 -22.87 6.49 -4.23
CA ILE A 53 -23.84 7.01 -3.27
C ILE A 53 -25.27 6.55 -3.58
N ASN A 54 -25.68 6.59 -4.84
CA ASN A 54 -27.00 6.13 -5.25
C ASN A 54 -27.10 4.59 -5.24
N GLY A 55 -26.02 3.88 -5.58
CA GLY A 55 -25.92 2.42 -5.50
C GLY A 55 -26.09 1.89 -4.07
N ALA A 56 -25.49 2.54 -3.06
CA ALA A 56 -25.63 2.15 -1.65
C ALA A 56 -27.05 2.33 -1.09
N ASN A 57 -27.89 3.15 -1.75
CA ASN A 57 -29.30 3.34 -1.40
C ASN A 57 -30.26 2.46 -2.24
N PHE A 58 -29.74 1.64 -3.16
CA PHE A 58 -30.53 0.79 -4.05
C PHE A 58 -30.80 -0.58 -3.41
N ASP A 59 -31.99 -0.77 -2.84
CA ASP A 59 -32.49 -2.11 -2.50
C ASP A 59 -33.31 -2.68 -3.67
N ARG A 60 -32.88 -3.85 -4.17
CA ARG A 60 -33.57 -4.61 -5.22
C ARG A 60 -34.83 -5.32 -4.72
N SER A 61 -34.91 -5.60 -3.42
CA SER A 61 -36.02 -6.26 -2.73
C SER A 61 -37.20 -5.30 -2.53
N TYR A 62 -36.89 -4.01 -2.33
CA TYR A 62 -37.86 -2.93 -2.13
C TYR A 62 -37.70 -1.81 -3.17
N PRO A 63 -37.86 -2.10 -4.49
CA PRO A 63 -37.53 -1.17 -5.57
C PRO A 63 -38.45 0.08 -5.64
N PHE A 64 -39.48 0.15 -4.80
CA PHE A 64 -40.42 1.27 -4.72
C PHE A 64 -40.29 2.09 -3.42
N GLU A 65 -39.44 1.67 -2.48
CA GLU A 65 -39.21 2.36 -1.20
C GLU A 65 -37.88 3.15 -1.21
N GLN A 66 -37.32 3.36 -2.40
CA GLN A 66 -36.03 4.04 -2.58
C GLN A 66 -36.15 5.55 -2.33
N SER A 67 -35.17 6.09 -1.61
CA SER A 67 -34.98 7.54 -1.49
C SER A 67 -34.78 8.19 -2.87
N ALA A 68 -35.16 9.46 -3.01
CA ALA A 68 -34.90 10.21 -4.23
C ALA A 68 -33.37 10.23 -4.52
N PRO A 69 -32.94 10.02 -5.77
CA PRO A 69 -31.52 9.93 -6.09
C PRO A 69 -30.82 11.27 -5.83
N ILE A 70 -29.65 11.18 -5.20
CA ILE A 70 -28.76 12.32 -4.96
C ILE A 70 -28.13 12.71 -6.31
N ARG A 71 -28.17 14.01 -6.63
CA ARG A 71 -27.78 14.56 -7.94
C ARG A 71 -26.54 15.45 -7.91
N GLU A 72 -26.12 15.85 -6.73
CA GLU A 72 -24.99 16.74 -6.48
C GLU A 72 -24.14 16.09 -5.39
N VAL A 73 -22.81 16.14 -5.53
CA VAL A 73 -21.90 15.58 -4.53
C VAL A 73 -21.98 16.42 -3.25
N PRO A 74 -22.20 15.83 -2.06
CA PRO A 74 -22.24 16.58 -0.81
C PRO A 74 -20.94 17.35 -0.56
N GLU A 75 -21.05 18.54 0.04
CA GLU A 75 -19.92 19.42 0.30
C GLU A 75 -18.83 18.71 1.13
N GLY A 76 -17.59 18.82 0.69
CA GLY A 76 -16.43 18.21 1.35
C GLY A 76 -16.28 16.70 1.13
N VAL A 77 -17.11 16.04 0.31
CA VAL A 77 -16.84 14.63 -0.08
C VAL A 77 -15.66 14.54 -1.04
N ILE A 78 -15.53 15.44 -2.02
CA ILE A 78 -14.35 15.51 -2.90
C ILE A 78 -13.48 16.69 -2.46
N ILE A 79 -12.28 16.39 -1.99
CA ILE A 79 -11.33 17.33 -1.40
C ILE A 79 -10.05 17.35 -2.24
N GLU A 80 -9.63 18.54 -2.65
CA GLU A 80 -8.32 18.77 -3.27
C GLU A 80 -7.23 18.69 -2.19
N VAL A 81 -6.20 17.86 -2.42
CA VAL A 81 -5.08 17.65 -1.50
C VAL A 81 -3.75 17.69 -2.26
N ASN A 82 -2.64 17.68 -1.52
CA ASN A 82 -1.29 17.51 -2.08
C ASN A 82 -0.58 16.41 -1.27
N VAL A 83 -0.17 15.36 -1.96
CA VAL A 83 0.47 14.13 -1.46
C VAL A 83 1.65 13.77 -2.37
N SER A 84 1.53 13.96 -3.69
CA SER A 84 2.60 13.75 -4.68
C SER A 84 3.69 14.82 -4.67
N ASP A 85 3.32 16.06 -4.35
CA ASP A 85 4.10 17.31 -4.51
C ASP A 85 4.66 17.53 -5.92
N ASP A 86 3.96 17.02 -6.95
CA ASP A 86 4.34 17.19 -8.37
C ASP A 86 3.80 18.48 -9.03
N GLY A 87 2.98 19.25 -8.30
CA GLY A 87 2.32 20.47 -8.78
C GLY A 87 0.96 20.25 -9.45
N VAL A 88 0.48 19.01 -9.52
CA VAL A 88 -0.89 18.63 -9.88
C VAL A 88 -1.69 18.41 -8.58
N ALA A 89 -3.00 18.62 -8.65
CA ALA A 89 -3.92 18.37 -7.54
C ALA A 89 -4.17 16.87 -7.35
N ASP A 90 -3.95 16.37 -6.13
CA ASP A 90 -4.43 15.06 -5.69
C ASP A 90 -5.87 15.17 -5.17
N TRP A 91 -6.59 14.04 -5.12
CA TRP A 91 -7.99 14.02 -4.70
C TRP A 91 -8.25 13.01 -3.59
N LEU A 92 -8.71 13.50 -2.44
CA LEU A 92 -9.26 12.68 -1.37
C LEU A 92 -10.78 12.66 -1.49
N VAL A 93 -11.35 11.47 -1.57
CA VAL A 93 -12.79 11.22 -1.43
C VAL A 93 -13.07 10.83 0.02
N ASP A 94 -13.72 11.72 0.77
CA ASP A 94 -14.07 11.55 2.19
C ASP A 94 -15.57 11.24 2.36
N TYR A 95 -15.91 9.96 2.42
CA TYR A 95 -17.30 9.54 2.60
C TYR A 95 -17.86 9.84 4.00
N SER A 96 -17.06 10.28 4.98
CA SER A 96 -17.60 10.81 6.25
C SER A 96 -18.41 12.09 6.06
N LYS A 97 -18.22 12.80 4.94
CA LYS A 97 -18.99 14.00 4.56
C LYS A 97 -20.24 13.68 3.74
N SER A 98 -20.43 12.43 3.32
CA SER A 98 -21.56 12.02 2.47
C SER A 98 -22.91 12.04 3.17
N GLY A 99 -22.93 11.89 4.51
CA GLY A 99 -24.15 11.74 5.30
C GLY A 99 -24.83 10.37 5.17
N LEU A 100 -24.12 9.35 4.67
CA LEU A 100 -24.67 8.04 4.27
C LEU A 100 -23.95 6.85 4.92
N ASN A 101 -24.44 5.64 4.65
CA ASN A 101 -24.01 4.35 5.22
C ASN A 101 -22.59 3.87 4.80
N TYR A 102 -21.68 4.78 4.45
CA TYR A 102 -20.26 4.48 4.19
C TYR A 102 -19.41 4.42 5.46
N CYS A 103 -20.04 4.71 6.60
CA CYS A 103 -19.45 4.67 7.93
C CYS A 103 -20.04 3.51 8.74
N GLY A 104 -19.18 2.70 9.35
CA GLY A 104 -19.55 1.64 10.27
C GLY A 104 -18.68 1.65 11.53
N THR A 105 -18.62 0.53 12.25
CA THR A 105 -17.69 0.36 13.38
C THR A 105 -16.22 0.39 12.95
N GLY A 106 -15.93 0.07 11.69
CA GLY A 106 -14.61 0.24 11.05
C GLY A 106 -14.20 1.70 10.81
N GLY A 107 -15.09 2.66 11.03
CA GLY A 107 -14.94 4.04 10.59
C GLY A 107 -15.57 4.27 9.22
N CYS A 108 -15.13 5.32 8.52
CA CYS A 108 -15.67 5.74 7.22
C CYS A 108 -14.70 5.44 6.09
N LEU A 109 -15.23 5.11 4.91
CA LEU A 109 -14.44 4.98 3.69
C LEU A 109 -13.66 6.27 3.35
N LYS A 110 -12.41 6.11 2.97
CA LYS A 110 -11.57 7.13 2.33
C LYS A 110 -10.97 6.53 1.06
N SER A 111 -10.99 7.28 -0.03
CA SER A 111 -10.33 6.91 -1.28
C SER A 111 -9.38 8.02 -1.70
N LEU A 112 -8.08 7.74 -1.86
CA LEU A 112 -7.08 8.74 -2.26
C LEU A 112 -6.58 8.45 -3.67
N PHE A 113 -6.78 9.42 -4.56
CA PHE A 113 -6.25 9.41 -5.92
C PHE A 113 -5.05 10.36 -5.98
N VAL A 114 -3.87 9.81 -6.22
CA VAL A 114 -2.62 10.56 -6.35
C VAL A 114 -2.29 10.73 -7.83
N SER A 115 -1.86 11.92 -8.22
CA SER A 115 -1.46 12.27 -9.58
C SER A 115 -0.27 11.42 -10.06
N ASP A 116 -0.28 11.08 -11.34
CA ASP A 116 0.82 10.40 -11.99
C ASP A 116 0.97 10.86 -13.44
N ALA A 117 2.20 11.19 -13.84
CA ALA A 117 2.47 11.74 -15.17
C ALA A 117 2.22 10.74 -16.32
N ASP A 118 2.26 9.42 -16.06
CA ASP A 118 2.11 8.39 -17.08
C ASP A 118 0.68 7.83 -17.16
N THR A 119 -0.01 7.72 -16.01
CA THR A 119 -1.35 7.11 -15.89
C THR A 119 -2.47 8.11 -15.56
N GLY A 120 -2.13 9.38 -15.33
CA GLY A 120 -3.05 10.43 -14.89
C GLY A 120 -3.25 10.42 -13.39
N TYR A 121 -3.86 9.36 -12.86
CA TYR A 121 -4.09 9.18 -11.41
C TYR A 121 -4.00 7.70 -11.00
N ILE A 122 -3.54 7.48 -9.78
CA ILE A 122 -3.42 6.16 -9.13
C ILE A 122 -4.29 6.16 -7.87
N LEU A 123 -5.15 5.15 -7.71
CA LEU A 123 -5.86 4.90 -6.45
C LEU A 123 -4.86 4.35 -5.42
N ALA A 124 -4.32 5.26 -4.60
CA ALA A 124 -3.22 5.00 -3.68
C ALA A 124 -3.68 4.48 -2.31
N PHE A 125 -4.97 4.66 -1.98
CA PHE A 125 -5.61 4.19 -0.75
C PHE A 125 -7.11 4.02 -1.02
N ASP A 126 -7.73 2.91 -0.62
CA ASP A 126 -9.20 2.73 -0.57
C ASP A 126 -9.58 1.83 0.62
N ASP A 127 -9.89 2.42 1.78
CA ASP A 127 -10.20 1.65 2.99
C ASP A 127 -11.08 2.41 3.99
N GLN A 128 -11.70 1.69 4.92
CA GLN A 128 -12.40 2.27 6.08
C GLN A 128 -11.41 2.68 7.16
N THR A 129 -11.53 3.93 7.61
CA THR A 129 -10.66 4.51 8.64
C THR A 129 -11.48 5.22 9.72
N LEU A 130 -11.05 5.07 10.97
CA LEU A 130 -11.55 5.83 12.12
C LEU A 130 -11.02 7.29 12.10
N ASP A 131 -9.77 7.47 11.68
CA ASP A 131 -9.14 8.76 11.40
C ASP A 131 -8.31 8.68 10.12
N PHE A 132 -8.27 9.76 9.36
CA PHE A 132 -7.43 9.93 8.17
C PHE A 132 -7.01 11.39 8.11
N ALA A 133 -5.71 11.64 8.28
CA ALA A 133 -5.19 13.00 8.42
C ALA A 133 -3.86 13.14 7.68
N ILE A 134 -3.88 14.01 6.66
CA ILE A 134 -2.71 14.43 5.88
C ILE A 134 -2.03 15.60 6.61
N GLY A 135 -0.71 15.58 6.72
CA GLY A 135 0.08 16.67 7.28
C GLY A 135 1.58 16.51 7.02
N ASP A 136 2.38 17.43 7.54
CA ASP A 136 3.83 17.42 7.35
C ASP A 136 4.55 16.96 8.61
N ARG A 137 5.50 16.02 8.47
CA ARG A 137 6.34 15.50 9.56
C ARG A 137 7.78 15.36 9.08
N ASN A 138 8.71 16.09 9.70
CA ASN A 138 10.14 16.11 9.34
C ASN A 138 10.38 16.45 7.86
N ASP A 139 9.72 17.49 7.36
CA ASP A 139 9.73 17.94 5.96
C ASP A 139 9.25 16.88 4.93
N GLU A 140 8.58 15.82 5.37
CA GLU A 140 7.91 14.83 4.54
C GLU A 140 6.38 14.96 4.68
N ARG A 141 5.67 14.90 3.54
CA ARG A 141 4.21 14.84 3.48
C ARG A 141 3.74 13.43 3.87
N VAL A 142 3.04 13.35 5.01
CA VAL A 142 2.62 12.10 5.63
C VAL A 142 1.10 12.03 5.75
N ILE A 143 0.56 10.83 5.50
CA ILE A 143 -0.80 10.43 5.81
C ILE A 143 -0.71 9.56 7.06
N ASP A 144 -1.32 9.98 8.17
CA ASP A 144 -1.56 9.07 9.29
C ASP A 144 -3.03 8.61 9.24
N VAL A 145 -3.25 7.32 9.46
CA VAL A 145 -4.58 6.70 9.50
C VAL A 145 -4.75 5.90 10.77
N SER A 146 -6.00 5.74 11.22
CA SER A 146 -6.34 4.74 12.22
C SER A 146 -7.46 3.83 11.74
N VAL A 147 -7.39 2.55 12.11
CA VAL A 147 -8.37 1.52 11.75
C VAL A 147 -8.86 0.79 12.99
N HIS A 148 -10.12 0.35 12.96
CA HIS A 148 -10.75 -0.31 14.11
C HIS A 148 -10.00 -1.58 14.52
N ARG A 149 -9.80 -1.74 15.83
CA ARG A 149 -9.08 -2.85 16.51
C ARG A 149 -9.36 -4.27 16.00
N VAL A 150 -10.49 -4.53 15.32
CA VAL A 150 -10.77 -5.84 14.70
C VAL A 150 -9.81 -6.17 13.56
N MET A 151 -9.20 -5.14 12.95
CA MET A 151 -8.15 -5.26 11.93
C MET A 151 -6.75 -5.35 12.56
N CYS A 152 -6.66 -5.48 13.89
CA CYS A 152 -5.43 -5.47 14.67
C CYS A 152 -5.25 -6.77 15.45
N SER A 153 -4.01 -7.25 15.56
CA SER A 153 -3.67 -8.38 16.42
C SER A 153 -2.57 -7.96 17.42
N PRO A 154 -2.79 -8.04 18.75
CA PRO A 154 -4.04 -8.40 19.42
C PRO A 154 -5.10 -7.28 19.33
N PHE A 155 -6.37 -7.66 19.44
CA PHE A 155 -7.57 -6.80 19.28
C PHE A 155 -7.78 -5.75 20.41
N ASN A 156 -6.73 -5.31 21.10
CA ASN A 156 -6.84 -4.51 22.32
C ASN A 156 -7.14 -3.03 22.02
N ASP A 157 -6.39 -2.43 21.10
CA ASP A 157 -6.44 -1.02 20.72
C ASP A 157 -6.58 -0.87 19.20
N ASP A 158 -7.06 0.30 18.75
CA ASP A 158 -7.09 0.65 17.33
C ASP A 158 -5.67 0.85 16.78
N CYS A 159 -5.41 0.34 15.57
CA CYS A 159 -4.10 0.46 14.94
C CYS A 159 -3.93 1.86 14.36
N THR A 160 -2.75 2.44 14.52
CA THR A 160 -2.37 3.68 13.85
C THR A 160 -1.20 3.45 12.90
N TYR A 161 -1.43 3.67 11.61
CA TYR A 161 -0.43 3.55 10.56
C TYR A 161 -0.03 4.94 10.05
N ALA A 162 1.14 5.02 9.42
CA ALA A 162 1.53 6.21 8.68
C ALA A 162 2.21 5.83 7.37
N PHE A 163 2.01 6.68 6.37
CA PHE A 163 2.55 6.50 5.03
C PHE A 163 3.02 7.84 4.47
N ALA A 164 3.97 7.80 3.55
CA ALA A 164 4.25 8.90 2.64
C ALA A 164 4.34 8.35 1.22
N TRP A 165 4.05 9.20 0.24
CA TRP A 165 4.17 8.84 -1.17
C TRP A 165 5.64 8.59 -1.55
N ASP A 166 5.88 7.53 -2.29
CA ASP A 166 7.16 7.29 -2.95
C ASP A 166 6.94 7.39 -4.48
N PRO A 167 7.40 8.47 -5.14
CA PRO A 167 7.14 8.69 -6.56
C PRO A 167 7.93 7.72 -7.47
N ALA A 168 8.99 7.07 -6.97
CA ALA A 168 9.70 6.06 -7.73
C ALA A 168 8.98 4.71 -7.71
N LEU A 169 8.30 4.39 -6.60
CA LEU A 169 7.46 3.20 -6.46
C LEU A 169 5.98 3.44 -6.82
N LYS A 170 5.60 4.68 -7.11
CA LYS A 170 4.24 5.15 -7.43
C LYS A 170 3.17 4.65 -6.45
N ARG A 171 3.48 4.69 -5.15
CA ARG A 171 2.59 4.19 -4.09
C ARG A 171 2.87 4.82 -2.73
N LEU A 172 1.93 4.64 -1.81
CA LEU A 172 2.16 4.86 -0.39
C LEU A 172 3.15 3.82 0.17
N VAL A 173 4.11 4.32 0.95
CA VAL A 173 5.12 3.54 1.66
C VAL A 173 5.11 3.90 3.13
N GLU A 174 5.24 2.89 3.98
CA GLU A 174 5.12 2.94 5.43
C GLU A 174 6.12 3.91 6.08
N ARG A 175 5.72 4.53 7.18
CA ARG A 175 6.53 5.40 8.04
C ARG A 175 6.23 5.11 9.52
N PRO A 176 7.16 5.38 10.45
CA PRO A 176 6.82 5.46 11.86
C PRO A 176 5.69 6.47 12.10
N ASN A 177 4.70 6.14 12.91
CA ASN A 177 3.49 6.96 13.08
C ASN A 177 3.70 8.18 14.01
N ARG A 178 2.66 9.00 14.23
CA ARG A 178 2.73 10.18 15.13
C ARG A 178 3.22 9.88 16.55
N ARG A 179 3.03 8.65 17.05
CA ARG A 179 3.49 8.21 18.38
C ARG A 179 4.95 7.77 18.39
N GLY A 180 5.62 7.77 17.22
CA GLY A 180 6.96 7.24 17.03
C GLY A 180 7.03 5.71 16.98
N GLU A 181 5.88 5.03 16.85
CA GLU A 181 5.84 3.57 16.74
C GLU A 181 6.29 3.17 15.33
N THR A 182 7.25 2.23 15.27
CA THR A 182 7.91 1.82 14.03
C THR A 182 7.49 0.44 13.56
N LEU A 183 6.76 -0.31 14.40
CA LEU A 183 6.37 -1.69 14.15
C LEU A 183 5.00 -1.74 13.46
N VAL A 184 5.00 -2.15 12.19
CA VAL A 184 3.80 -2.31 11.37
C VAL A 184 3.41 -3.78 11.34
N ARG A 185 2.12 -4.08 11.53
CA ARG A 185 1.55 -5.44 11.47
C ARG A 185 0.97 -5.74 10.08
N ALA A 186 0.99 -7.02 9.72
CA ALA A 186 0.35 -7.54 8.53
C ALA A 186 -1.10 -8.03 8.83
N PRO A 187 -2.02 -8.00 7.85
CA PRO A 187 -1.89 -7.27 6.59
C PRO A 187 -1.81 -5.77 6.88
N ILE A 188 -0.88 -5.09 6.20
CA ILE A 188 -0.76 -3.64 6.32
C ILE A 188 -2.02 -3.07 5.68
N GLY A 189 -2.89 -2.43 6.48
CA GLY A 189 -4.19 -1.90 6.08
C GLY A 189 -4.13 -0.68 5.15
N VAL A 190 -3.26 -0.74 4.15
CA VAL A 190 -3.61 -0.30 2.80
C VAL A 190 -3.94 -1.59 2.07
N LEU A 191 -5.20 -2.02 2.18
CA LEU A 191 -5.72 -3.02 1.25
C LEU A 191 -5.35 -2.56 -0.18
N ASP A 192 -4.75 -3.46 -0.97
CA ASP A 192 -4.77 -3.26 -2.42
C ASP A 192 -6.24 -3.01 -2.79
N PRO A 193 -6.61 -1.92 -3.48
CA PRO A 193 -8.01 -1.58 -3.74
C PRO A 193 -8.83 -2.73 -4.35
N SER A 194 -8.17 -3.71 -4.99
CA SER A 194 -8.82 -4.96 -5.43
C SER A 194 -9.50 -5.74 -4.29
N GLN A 195 -8.91 -5.78 -3.08
CA GLN A 195 -9.33 -6.66 -1.99
C GLN A 195 -10.70 -6.30 -1.39
N ARG A 196 -11.21 -5.09 -1.64
CA ARG A 196 -12.53 -4.66 -1.16
C ARG A 196 -13.68 -5.47 -1.79
N ALA A 197 -13.45 -6.05 -2.97
CA ALA A 197 -14.24 -7.14 -3.49
C ALA A 197 -13.64 -8.47 -3.00
N GLY A 198 -14.01 -8.87 -1.77
CA GLY A 198 -13.49 -10.08 -1.11
C GLY A 198 -13.48 -11.30 -2.05
N SER A 199 -12.32 -11.95 -2.14
CA SER A 199 -11.87 -12.97 -3.14
C SER A 199 -10.97 -12.47 -4.26
N GLN A 200 -10.75 -11.15 -4.43
CA GLN A 200 -9.81 -10.67 -5.45
C GLN A 200 -8.35 -10.77 -5.02
N PHE A 201 -7.54 -11.36 -5.90
CA PHE A 201 -6.09 -11.38 -5.80
C PHE A 201 -5.51 -9.96 -6.09
N PRO A 202 -4.40 -9.54 -5.45
CA PRO A 202 -3.72 -8.28 -5.78
C PRO A 202 -3.28 -8.26 -7.25
N GLU A 203 -3.90 -7.45 -8.12
CA GLU A 203 -3.65 -7.51 -9.57
C GLU A 203 -2.17 -7.26 -9.92
N ALA A 204 -1.50 -6.46 -9.09
CA ALA A 204 -0.07 -6.15 -9.20
C ALA A 204 0.90 -7.28 -8.77
N ALA A 205 0.43 -8.41 -8.22
CA ALA A 205 1.36 -9.46 -7.75
C ALA A 205 1.91 -10.33 -8.89
N PRO A 206 3.20 -10.71 -8.84
CA PRO A 206 3.86 -11.57 -9.83
C PRO A 206 3.14 -12.89 -10.14
N GLU A 207 3.27 -13.35 -11.38
CA GLU A 207 2.52 -14.51 -11.89
C GLU A 207 2.82 -15.81 -11.10
N ALA A 208 4.04 -15.98 -10.58
CA ALA A 208 4.37 -17.09 -9.69
C ALA A 208 3.52 -17.10 -8.40
N LEU A 209 3.26 -15.93 -7.82
CA LEU A 209 2.42 -15.81 -6.63
C LEU A 209 0.92 -15.91 -6.97
N GLN A 210 0.51 -15.46 -8.15
CA GLN A 210 -0.84 -15.72 -8.70
C GLN A 210 -1.13 -17.22 -8.82
N ARG A 211 -0.18 -17.99 -9.37
CA ARG A 211 -0.27 -19.45 -9.47
C ARG A 211 -0.36 -20.06 -8.08
N LEU A 212 0.57 -19.72 -7.19
CA LEU A 212 0.60 -20.22 -5.80
C LEU A 212 -0.71 -19.97 -5.04
N TRP A 213 -1.32 -18.79 -5.18
CA TRP A 213 -2.59 -18.45 -4.54
C TRP A 213 -3.77 -19.28 -5.07
N ARG A 214 -3.84 -19.50 -6.39
CA ARG A 214 -4.84 -20.41 -6.99
C ARG A 214 -4.62 -21.85 -6.55
N ASP A 215 -3.38 -22.32 -6.58
CA ASP A 215 -2.99 -23.71 -6.27
C ASP A 215 -3.13 -24.06 -4.77
N THR A 216 -3.26 -23.06 -3.90
CA THR A 216 -3.48 -23.22 -2.45
C THR A 216 -4.90 -22.90 -1.99
N ALA A 217 -5.80 -22.54 -2.90
CA ALA A 217 -7.22 -22.37 -2.59
C ALA A 217 -7.85 -23.71 -2.13
N LYS A 218 -8.61 -23.67 -1.05
CA LYS A 218 -9.29 -24.84 -0.45
C LYS A 218 -10.80 -24.67 -0.54
N ALA A 219 -11.51 -25.68 -1.03
CA ALA A 219 -12.96 -25.75 -0.89
C ALA A 219 -13.29 -26.28 0.52
N CYS A 220 -13.95 -25.45 1.31
CA CYS A 220 -14.41 -25.77 2.66
C CYS A 220 -15.94 -25.84 2.69
N PRO A 221 -16.56 -26.53 3.68
CA PRO A 221 -17.98 -26.36 3.96
C PRO A 221 -18.32 -24.87 4.16
N ALA A 222 -19.55 -24.47 3.84
CA ALA A 222 -20.05 -23.16 4.22
C ALA A 222 -20.12 -23.07 5.77
N PRO A 223 -19.77 -21.93 6.39
CA PRO A 223 -19.86 -21.74 7.84
C PRO A 223 -21.30 -21.53 8.35
N THR A 224 -22.31 -21.66 7.47
CA THR A 224 -23.74 -21.56 7.77
C THR A 224 -24.44 -22.85 7.35
N ASP A 225 -25.57 -23.17 7.99
CA ASP A 225 -26.32 -24.45 7.91
C ASP A 225 -26.86 -24.85 6.52
N ASP A 226 -26.53 -24.10 5.46
CA ASP A 226 -26.83 -24.45 4.07
C ASP A 226 -25.77 -25.45 3.54
N GLU A 227 -26.16 -26.38 2.66
CA GLU A 227 -25.26 -27.38 2.03
C GLU A 227 -24.30 -26.78 0.98
N GLY A 228 -23.72 -25.61 1.28
CA GLY A 228 -22.82 -24.86 0.41
C GLY A 228 -21.35 -25.23 0.59
N LEU A 229 -20.54 -24.86 -0.42
CA LEU A 229 -19.09 -24.79 -0.32
C LEU A 229 -18.67 -23.32 -0.30
N SER A 230 -17.75 -22.98 0.59
CA SER A 230 -16.96 -21.75 0.56
C SER A 230 -15.58 -22.05 -0.04
N VAL A 231 -14.93 -21.07 -0.64
CA VAL A 231 -13.52 -21.19 -1.08
C VAL A 231 -12.66 -20.32 -0.19
N ALA A 232 -11.80 -20.95 0.59
CA ALA A 232 -10.77 -20.28 1.38
C ALA A 232 -9.53 -20.07 0.51
N TYR A 233 -9.05 -18.84 0.44
CA TYR A 233 -7.87 -18.45 -0.33
C TYR A 233 -6.69 -18.11 0.58
N ALA A 234 -5.48 -18.14 0.02
CA ALA A 234 -4.29 -17.68 0.74
C ALA A 234 -4.32 -16.15 0.95
N THR A 235 -3.82 -15.71 2.09
CA THR A 235 -3.55 -14.29 2.34
C THR A 235 -2.25 -13.91 1.62
N ILE A 236 -2.31 -12.91 0.75
CA ILE A 236 -1.15 -12.37 0.04
C ILE A 236 -1.22 -10.84 -0.01
N HIS A 237 -0.08 -10.19 0.24
CA HIS A 237 0.07 -8.75 0.08
C HIS A 237 1.55 -8.37 -0.06
N SER A 238 1.80 -7.16 -0.59
CA SER A 238 3.15 -6.61 -0.71
C SER A 238 3.60 -6.00 0.62
N VAL A 239 4.82 -6.29 1.04
CA VAL A 239 5.44 -5.80 2.27
C VAL A 239 6.56 -4.81 1.93
N PRO A 240 7.15 -4.08 2.90
CA PRO A 240 8.30 -3.22 2.62
C PRO A 240 9.47 -3.98 1.97
N ASP A 241 10.43 -3.25 1.39
CA ASP A 241 11.73 -3.80 1.02
C ASP A 241 12.45 -4.33 2.28
N LEU A 242 12.72 -5.64 2.34
CA LEU A 242 13.38 -6.32 3.47
C LEU A 242 14.83 -6.74 3.15
N ASP A 243 15.23 -6.73 1.88
CA ASP A 243 16.48 -7.27 1.36
C ASP A 243 17.49 -6.17 0.95
N GLY A 244 16.98 -4.98 0.60
CA GLY A 244 17.73 -3.77 0.26
C GLY A 244 17.84 -3.48 -1.25
N ASP A 245 17.22 -4.28 -2.13
CA ASP A 245 17.25 -4.06 -3.58
C ASP A 245 16.32 -2.94 -4.09
N ARG A 246 15.51 -2.36 -3.18
CA ARG A 246 14.50 -1.31 -3.42
C ARG A 246 13.23 -1.77 -4.16
N VAL A 247 13.08 -3.07 -4.39
CA VAL A 247 11.81 -3.68 -4.78
C VAL A 247 11.06 -4.08 -3.50
N ARG A 248 9.73 -4.09 -3.55
CA ARG A 248 8.92 -4.56 -2.42
C ARG A 248 8.78 -6.08 -2.45
N ASP A 249 8.86 -6.67 -1.26
CA ASP A 249 8.72 -8.11 -1.07
C ASP A 249 7.25 -8.52 -0.91
N TRP A 250 7.01 -9.82 -0.74
CA TRP A 250 5.67 -10.39 -0.63
C TRP A 250 5.50 -11.28 0.60
N PHE A 251 4.43 -11.02 1.34
CA PHE A 251 3.89 -11.95 2.32
C PHE A 251 2.97 -12.96 1.65
N PHE A 252 3.03 -14.21 2.11
CA PHE A 252 2.08 -15.26 1.75
C PHE A 252 1.78 -16.12 2.97
N GLN A 253 0.50 -16.42 3.22
CA GLN A 253 0.06 -17.42 4.19
C GLN A 253 -1.06 -18.26 3.57
N ALA A 254 -0.88 -19.57 3.54
CA ALA A 254 -1.89 -20.50 3.04
C ALA A 254 -3.18 -20.40 3.90
N PRO A 255 -4.37 -20.67 3.35
CA PRO A 255 -5.58 -20.71 4.16
C PRO A 255 -5.43 -21.75 5.27
N ALA A 256 -5.97 -21.42 6.45
CA ALA A 256 -6.10 -22.34 7.57
C ALA A 256 -6.78 -23.65 7.11
N GLU A 257 -6.64 -24.71 7.90
CA GLU A 257 -7.46 -25.90 7.65
C GLU A 257 -8.95 -25.56 7.77
N CYS A 258 -9.76 -26.16 6.89
CA CYS A 258 -11.20 -25.93 6.90
C CYS A 258 -11.74 -26.26 8.30
N PRO A 259 -12.53 -25.37 8.93
CA PRO A 259 -13.10 -25.65 10.24
C PRO A 259 -13.94 -26.92 10.15
N GLY A 260 -13.83 -27.77 11.17
CA GLY A 260 -14.74 -28.90 11.35
C GLY A 260 -16.10 -28.43 11.85
N ASN A 261 -16.93 -29.36 12.34
CA ASN A 261 -18.21 -29.03 12.99
C ASN A 261 -18.05 -28.32 14.36
N ASP A 262 -16.84 -27.93 14.73
CA ASP A 262 -16.54 -27.19 15.95
C ASP A 262 -16.02 -25.80 15.56
N THR A 263 -16.51 -24.76 16.23
CA THR A 263 -16.27 -23.33 15.98
C THR A 263 -14.83 -22.86 16.27
N SER A 264 -13.87 -23.79 16.31
CA SER A 264 -12.45 -23.49 16.44
C SER A 264 -11.90 -22.91 15.13
N TYR A 265 -11.23 -21.76 15.23
CA TYR A 265 -10.40 -21.26 14.14
C TYR A 265 -9.33 -22.29 13.82
N GLY A 266 -9.26 -22.73 12.55
CA GLY A 266 -8.30 -23.75 12.11
C GLY A 266 -6.85 -23.35 12.37
N GLU A 267 -5.96 -24.34 12.47
CA GLU A 267 -4.55 -24.11 12.83
C GLU A 267 -3.89 -23.11 11.88
N GLN A 268 -3.40 -22.00 12.46
CA GLN A 268 -2.74 -20.89 11.77
C GLN A 268 -1.50 -21.39 11.02
N GLN A 269 -1.58 -21.41 9.69
CA GLN A 269 -0.49 -21.88 8.84
C GLN A 269 0.76 -20.99 9.00
N PRO A 270 1.98 -21.55 8.86
CA PRO A 270 3.18 -20.75 8.76
C PRO A 270 3.07 -19.70 7.65
N TYR A 271 3.45 -18.46 7.95
CA TYR A 271 3.63 -17.45 6.92
C TYR A 271 4.96 -17.64 6.20
N ARG A 272 5.03 -17.07 5.00
CA ARG A 272 6.17 -17.10 4.11
C ARG A 272 6.47 -15.70 3.61
N ILE A 273 7.75 -15.39 3.50
CA ILE A 273 8.25 -14.18 2.85
C ILE A 273 8.93 -14.59 1.56
N TYR A 274 8.49 -14.00 0.46
CA TYR A 274 9.10 -14.13 -0.85
C TYR A 274 9.79 -12.81 -1.18
N VAL A 275 11.10 -12.88 -1.43
CA VAL A 275 11.90 -11.70 -1.82
C VAL A 275 11.76 -11.49 -3.32
N SER A 276 11.42 -10.27 -3.72
CA SER A 276 11.35 -9.87 -5.12
C SER A 276 12.75 -9.62 -5.68
N ARG A 277 12.91 -9.71 -7.02
CA ARG A 277 14.04 -9.10 -7.73
C ARG A 277 13.58 -8.55 -9.07
N ALA A 278 14.19 -7.45 -9.51
CA ALA A 278 13.86 -6.83 -10.79
C ALA A 278 13.97 -7.83 -11.97
N GLY A 279 12.84 -8.12 -12.61
CA GLY A 279 12.75 -9.02 -13.78
C GLY A 279 12.84 -10.52 -13.47
N GLN A 280 12.62 -10.94 -12.22
CA GLN A 280 12.63 -12.36 -11.80
C GLN A 280 11.35 -12.71 -11.03
N ASP A 281 10.97 -13.99 -11.02
CA ASP A 281 9.92 -14.49 -10.13
C ASP A 281 10.38 -14.39 -8.65
N PRO A 282 9.52 -13.99 -7.70
CA PRO A 282 9.89 -13.89 -6.29
C PRO A 282 10.36 -15.23 -5.69
N GLU A 283 11.47 -15.20 -4.96
CA GLU A 283 12.08 -16.38 -4.34
C GLU A 283 11.64 -16.52 -2.87
N LEU A 284 11.20 -17.72 -2.47
CA LEU A 284 10.90 -18.00 -1.05
C LEU A 284 12.16 -17.79 -0.22
N ALA A 285 12.15 -16.80 0.67
CA ALA A 285 13.28 -16.40 1.52
C ALA A 285 13.14 -16.93 2.95
N PHE A 286 11.95 -16.87 3.54
CA PHE A 286 11.68 -17.30 4.92
C PHE A 286 10.32 -18.02 5.04
N THR A 287 10.24 -18.96 5.97
CA THR A 287 9.01 -19.61 6.43
C THR A 287 9.02 -19.60 7.96
N SER A 288 7.94 -19.11 8.57
CA SER A 288 7.78 -19.04 10.02
C SER A 288 7.50 -20.42 10.66
N ARG A 289 7.26 -20.44 11.97
CA ARG A 289 6.49 -21.54 12.58
C ARG A 289 4.99 -21.27 12.47
N ALA A 290 4.17 -22.29 12.66
CA ALA A 290 2.71 -22.14 12.76
C ALA A 290 2.37 -21.23 13.96
N GLY A 291 1.32 -20.41 13.82
CA GLY A 291 0.90 -19.42 14.82
C GLY A 291 1.75 -18.14 14.92
N GLU A 292 2.99 -18.12 14.41
CA GLU A 292 3.80 -16.89 14.38
C GLU A 292 3.18 -15.84 13.44
N GLN A 293 3.29 -14.56 13.82
CA GLN A 293 2.80 -13.42 13.05
C GLN A 293 3.98 -12.55 12.58
N PRO A 294 3.93 -11.98 11.37
CA PRO A 294 4.95 -11.04 10.93
C PRO A 294 4.77 -9.65 11.57
N LEU A 295 5.89 -8.99 11.79
CA LEU A 295 6.02 -7.58 12.11
C LEU A 295 7.10 -6.98 11.20
N TYR A 296 6.94 -5.72 10.81
CA TYR A 296 7.92 -4.98 10.02
C TYR A 296 8.35 -3.71 10.77
N ASP A 297 9.64 -3.59 11.08
CA ASP A 297 10.19 -2.36 11.65
C ASP A 297 10.59 -1.41 10.52
N VAL A 298 9.77 -0.38 10.31
CA VAL A 298 9.90 0.59 9.20
C VAL A 298 10.74 1.81 9.58
N ALA A 299 11.47 1.75 10.71
CA ALA A 299 12.47 2.75 11.08
C ALA A 299 13.72 2.70 10.18
N SER A 300 14.01 1.56 9.55
CA SER A 300 15.16 1.37 8.66
C SER A 300 14.74 1.16 7.21
N ARG A 301 15.67 1.38 6.29
CA ARG A 301 15.58 0.91 4.89
C ARG A 301 16.84 0.10 4.56
N PRO A 302 16.74 -1.19 4.19
CA PRO A 302 15.52 -2.01 4.20
C PRO A 302 14.89 -2.11 5.60
N ALA A 303 13.60 -2.42 5.65
CA ALA A 303 12.88 -2.67 6.89
C ALA A 303 13.35 -4.00 7.52
N ILE A 304 13.21 -4.14 8.84
CA ILE A 304 13.58 -5.38 9.54
C ILE A 304 12.33 -6.25 9.70
N LEU A 305 12.39 -7.48 9.18
CA LEU A 305 11.41 -8.51 9.46
C LEU A 305 11.50 -8.93 10.93
N ILE A 306 10.36 -9.12 11.57
CA ILE A 306 10.26 -9.61 12.95
C ILE A 306 9.26 -10.76 12.95
N SER A 307 9.65 -11.94 13.43
CA SER A 307 8.69 -13.00 13.76
C SER A 307 8.22 -12.81 15.20
N ASN A 308 6.91 -12.64 15.37
CA ASN A 308 6.23 -12.47 16.64
C ASN A 308 5.44 -13.75 16.96
N PRO A 309 5.95 -14.66 17.80
CA PRO A 309 5.25 -15.90 18.13
C PRO A 309 4.01 -15.65 18.99
N ASP A 310 2.99 -16.48 18.82
CA ASP A 310 1.87 -16.57 19.74
C ASP A 310 2.32 -17.24 21.05
N CYS A 311 2.00 -16.61 22.18
CA CYS A 311 2.39 -17.02 23.52
C CYS A 311 1.19 -17.50 24.36
N GLY A 312 -0.02 -17.46 23.80
CA GLY A 312 -1.25 -17.64 24.56
C GLY A 312 -1.37 -16.59 25.68
N SER A 313 -1.85 -17.02 26.86
CA SER A 313 -2.13 -16.14 27.99
C SER A 313 -0.93 -15.81 28.89
N ASP A 314 0.18 -16.53 28.80
CA ASP A 314 1.26 -16.49 29.80
C ASP A 314 2.58 -15.91 29.24
N SER A 315 2.83 -14.65 29.60
CA SER A 315 4.07 -13.89 29.39
C SER A 315 4.47 -13.55 27.95
N SER A 316 5.18 -12.43 27.78
CA SER A 316 5.64 -11.97 26.47
C SER A 316 6.84 -12.79 25.99
N CYS A 317 6.66 -13.62 24.96
CA CYS A 317 7.78 -14.16 24.21
C CYS A 317 8.55 -13.02 23.52
N PRO A 318 9.89 -13.12 23.38
CA PRO A 318 10.66 -12.12 22.67
C PRO A 318 10.34 -12.14 21.17
N ASN A 319 10.16 -10.95 20.59
CA ASN A 319 10.15 -10.74 19.16
C ASN A 319 11.50 -11.17 18.56
N ILE A 320 11.48 -12.03 17.55
CA ILE A 320 12.67 -12.52 16.87
C ILE A 320 12.95 -11.57 15.70
N ARG A 321 13.99 -10.73 15.82
CA ARG A 321 14.47 -9.88 14.72
C ARG A 321 15.21 -10.72 13.68
N LEU A 322 14.82 -10.55 12.43
CA LEU A 322 15.29 -11.29 11.27
C LEU A 322 15.86 -10.31 10.25
N LYS A 323 17.12 -10.51 9.85
CA LYS A 323 17.80 -9.67 8.86
C LYS A 323 18.22 -10.50 7.66
N TRP A 324 18.15 -9.89 6.48
CA TRP A 324 18.67 -10.47 5.25
C TRP A 324 20.19 -10.69 5.31
N ASP A 325 20.63 -11.94 5.13
CA ASP A 325 22.01 -12.32 4.85
C ASP A 325 22.21 -12.49 3.34
N THR A 326 22.88 -11.52 2.72
CA THR A 326 23.18 -11.49 1.28
C THR A 326 24.03 -12.68 0.80
N ARG A 327 24.76 -13.36 1.69
CA ARG A 327 25.58 -14.53 1.37
C ARG A 327 24.75 -15.82 1.25
N THR A 328 23.71 -15.97 2.07
CA THR A 328 22.82 -17.15 2.04
C THR A 328 21.54 -16.90 1.26
N GLN A 329 21.20 -15.63 1.00
CA GLN A 329 19.92 -15.20 0.44
C GLN A 329 18.75 -15.71 1.31
N ARG A 330 18.88 -15.51 2.62
CA ARG A 330 17.94 -15.93 3.66
C ARG A 330 17.82 -14.87 4.74
N PHE A 331 16.71 -14.91 5.45
CA PHE A 331 16.59 -14.20 6.72
C PHE A 331 17.19 -15.05 7.83
N ASP A 332 18.10 -14.45 8.60
CA ASP A 332 18.75 -15.06 9.77
C ASP A 332 18.46 -14.22 11.02
N THR A 333 18.54 -14.84 12.19
CA THR A 333 18.31 -14.16 13.47
C THR A 333 19.45 -13.20 13.79
N THR A 334 19.13 -11.97 14.19
CA THR A 334 20.15 -11.06 14.74
C THR A 334 20.52 -11.48 16.16
N GLU A 335 21.80 -11.76 16.41
CA GLU A 335 22.38 -11.87 17.77
C GLU A 335 22.28 -10.55 18.56
#